data_AF-A0A6P0WDS9-F1
#
_entry.id   AF-A0A6P0WDS9-F1
#
_cell.length_a   1.000
_cell.length_b   1.000
_cell.length_c   1.000
_cell.angle_alpha   90.00
_cell.angle_beta   90.00
_cell.angle_gamma   90.00
#
_symmetry.space_group_name_H-M   'P 1'
#
loop_
_entity.id
_entity.type
_entity.pdbx_description
1 polymer ?
#
loop_
_entity_poly.entity_id
_entity_poly.type
_entity_poly.pdbx_seq_one_letter_code
_entity_poly.pdbx_strand_id
1 'polypeptide(L)'
;MVLSSTVTEDNFSDLFLRTSARKNNSSIVLSNLMLTDSAMSASLPDASSVCSNPNDCGFFDAQYLHISNVSGAFTLTGQSTMTMSVENRPTQSRLAYQVKLVAGEPGDKPPVDVPEPATMSVFSLGFMGLVLTGTRRRHQLGVQR
;
A
#
# COMPACT_ATOMS: atom_id res chain seq x y z
N MET A 1 14.54 10.16 -17.10
CA MET A 1 14.99 8.90 -16.47
C MET A 1 13.99 7.84 -16.88
N VAL A 2 14.44 6.70 -17.39
CA VAL A 2 13.55 5.57 -17.73
C VAL A 2 13.65 4.56 -16.59
N LEU A 3 12.51 4.18 -16.03
CA LEU A 3 12.40 3.17 -14.99
C LEU A 3 11.72 1.94 -15.61
N SER A 4 12.31 0.76 -15.43
CA SER A 4 11.75 -0.51 -15.89
C SER A 4 11.90 -1.54 -14.78
N SER A 5 10.88 -2.38 -14.62
CA SER A 5 10.85 -3.47 -13.65
C SER A 5 10.05 -4.62 -14.24
N THR A 6 10.48 -5.84 -13.96
CA THR A 6 9.76 -7.07 -14.31
C THR A 6 9.35 -7.76 -13.03
N VAL A 7 8.07 -8.09 -12.92
CA VAL A 7 7.49 -8.81 -11.79
C VAL A 7 6.80 -10.04 -12.34
N THR A 8 7.00 -11.18 -11.69
CA THR A 8 6.31 -12.43 -11.99
C THR A 8 5.42 -12.75 -10.81
N GLU A 9 4.11 -12.82 -11.06
CA GLU A 9 3.10 -13.20 -10.08
C GLU A 9 2.17 -14.19 -10.78
N ASP A 10 2.04 -15.40 -10.22
CA ASP A 10 1.35 -16.50 -10.90
C ASP A 10 -0.17 -16.43 -10.74
N ASN A 11 -0.66 -15.67 -9.75
CA ASN A 11 -2.08 -15.54 -9.49
C ASN A 11 -2.42 -14.10 -9.05
N PHE A 12 -2.96 -13.31 -9.97
CA PHE A 12 -3.46 -11.95 -9.70
C PHE A 12 -4.78 -11.73 -10.44
N SER A 13 -5.61 -10.85 -9.91
CA SER A 13 -6.87 -10.43 -10.53
C SER A 13 -6.95 -8.92 -10.75
N ASP A 14 -6.18 -8.17 -9.96
CA ASP A 14 -6.30 -6.72 -9.89
C ASP A 14 -4.94 -6.04 -9.95
N LEU A 15 -4.93 -4.89 -10.61
CA LEU A 15 -3.81 -3.97 -10.69
C LEU A 15 -4.21 -2.64 -10.07
N PHE A 16 -3.41 -2.15 -9.13
CA PHE A 16 -3.59 -0.86 -8.50
C PHE A 16 -2.41 0.05 -8.83
N LEU A 17 -2.71 1.25 -9.33
CA LEU A 17 -1.75 2.35 -9.36
C LEU A 17 -2.13 3.34 -8.26
N ARG A 18 -1.24 3.46 -7.28
CA ARG A 18 -1.39 4.42 -6.18
C ARG A 18 -0.52 5.64 -6.46
N THR A 19 -1.08 6.83 -6.31
CA THR A 19 -0.36 8.11 -6.33
C THR A 19 -0.51 8.80 -4.98
N SER A 20 0.55 9.46 -4.53
CA SER A 20 0.47 10.23 -3.29
C SER A 20 1.38 11.46 -3.33
N ALA A 21 0.78 12.61 -2.99
CA ALA A 21 1.46 13.87 -2.72
C ALA A 21 1.02 14.40 -1.36
N ARG A 22 1.93 14.42 -0.38
CA ARG A 22 1.68 14.70 1.05
C ARG A 22 2.54 15.85 1.58
N LYS A 23 3.03 16.68 0.66
CA LYS A 23 3.88 17.81 0.98
C LYS A 23 3.36 19.03 0.24
N ASN A 24 3.37 20.18 0.92
CA ASN A 24 2.90 21.42 0.34
C ASN A 24 3.56 21.70 -1.01
N ASN A 25 2.78 22.20 -1.96
CA ASN A 25 3.21 22.52 -3.33
C ASN A 25 3.93 21.34 -4.00
N SER A 26 3.37 20.13 -3.86
CA SER A 26 3.83 18.96 -4.58
C SER A 26 2.69 18.31 -5.35
N SER A 27 3.02 17.75 -6.51
CA SER A 27 2.07 16.99 -7.30
C SER A 27 2.75 15.84 -8.01
N ILE A 28 1.96 14.82 -8.29
CA ILE A 28 2.33 13.70 -9.14
C ILE A 28 1.24 13.44 -10.15
N VAL A 29 1.63 13.19 -11.39
CA VAL A 29 0.74 12.75 -12.47
C VAL A 29 1.38 11.55 -13.14
N LEU A 30 0.61 10.47 -13.26
CA LEU A 30 0.87 9.33 -14.12
C LEU A 30 0.01 9.53 -15.37
N SER A 31 0.65 9.70 -16.51
CA SER A 31 -0.04 9.94 -17.78
C SER A 31 0.45 9.04 -18.89
N ASN A 32 -0.33 8.99 -19.98
CA ASN A 32 -0.06 8.11 -21.12
C ASN A 32 0.08 6.64 -20.69
N LEU A 33 -0.74 6.23 -19.72
CA LEU A 33 -0.72 4.88 -19.18
C LEU A 33 -1.28 3.92 -20.24
N MET A 34 -0.47 2.95 -20.65
CA MET A 34 -0.86 1.94 -21.62
C MET A 34 -0.61 0.54 -21.07
N LEU A 35 -1.64 -0.31 -21.18
CA LEU A 35 -1.55 -1.73 -20.91
C LEU A 35 -1.50 -2.47 -22.24
N THR A 36 -0.44 -3.23 -22.48
CA THR A 36 -0.22 -3.95 -23.74
C THR A 36 0.06 -5.41 -23.46
N ASP A 37 -0.62 -6.31 -24.17
CA ASP A 37 -0.30 -7.73 -24.20
C ASP A 37 0.12 -8.15 -25.63
N SER A 38 0.18 -9.45 -25.91
CA SER A 38 0.54 -9.96 -27.24
C SER A 38 -0.49 -9.68 -28.35
N ALA A 39 -1.73 -9.33 -27.99
CA ALA A 39 -2.88 -9.22 -28.90
C ALA A 39 -3.47 -7.81 -28.98
N MET A 40 -3.43 -7.04 -27.90
CA MET A 40 -4.09 -5.75 -27.78
C MET A 40 -3.29 -4.73 -26.97
N SER A 41 -3.67 -3.47 -27.11
CA SER A 41 -3.21 -2.36 -26.29
C SER A 41 -4.39 -1.50 -25.88
N ALA A 42 -4.45 -1.14 -24.61
CA ALA A 42 -5.50 -0.30 -24.04
C ALA A 42 -4.89 0.91 -23.33
N SER A 43 -5.47 2.09 -23.57
CA SER A 43 -5.15 3.28 -22.79
C SER A 43 -5.91 3.24 -21.47
N LEU A 44 -5.22 3.56 -20.39
CA LEU A 44 -5.80 3.73 -19.06
C LEU A 44 -6.00 5.23 -18.79
N PRO A 45 -6.94 5.61 -17.91
CA PRO A 45 -7.07 6.99 -17.47
C PRO A 45 -5.82 7.44 -16.69
N ASP A 46 -5.53 8.73 -16.74
CA ASP A 46 -4.46 9.32 -15.95
C ASP A 46 -4.76 9.22 -14.45
N ALA A 47 -3.72 9.03 -13.63
CA ALA A 47 -3.81 9.04 -12.17
C ALA A 47 -2.99 10.20 -11.62
N SER A 48 -3.54 10.97 -10.70
CA SER A 48 -2.83 12.15 -10.15
C SER A 48 -3.01 12.28 -8.65
N SER A 49 -2.17 13.08 -8.00
CA SER A 49 -2.36 13.49 -6.61
C SER A 49 -1.67 14.83 -6.44
N VAL A 50 -2.35 15.78 -5.78
CA VAL A 50 -1.87 17.14 -5.61
C VAL A 50 -2.03 17.52 -4.14
N CYS A 51 -1.01 18.12 -3.57
CA CYS A 51 -1.11 18.81 -2.29
C CYS A 51 -0.80 20.30 -2.46
N SER A 52 -1.85 21.11 -2.38
CA SER A 52 -1.75 22.58 -2.43
C SER A 52 -1.62 23.23 -1.06
N ASN A 53 -2.00 22.52 0.01
CA ASN A 53 -1.94 22.99 1.39
C ASN A 53 -1.61 21.81 2.31
N PRO A 54 -0.63 21.93 3.23
CA PRO A 54 -0.20 20.82 4.10
C PRO A 54 -1.29 20.23 4.99
N ASN A 55 -2.37 20.98 5.27
CA ASN A 55 -3.46 20.50 6.11
C ASN A 55 -4.46 19.62 5.34
N ASP A 56 -4.43 19.67 4.01
CA ASP A 56 -5.41 19.00 3.13
C ASP A 56 -4.83 17.74 2.45
N CYS A 57 -3.61 17.33 2.84
CA CYS A 57 -2.89 16.22 2.21
C CYS A 57 -2.27 15.29 3.26
N GLY A 58 -3.14 14.71 4.06
CA GLY A 58 -2.85 13.75 5.12
C GLY A 58 -2.30 12.41 4.61
N PHE A 59 -1.95 11.56 5.56
CA PHE A 59 -1.36 10.25 5.27
C PHE A 59 -2.33 9.32 4.51
N PHE A 60 -3.63 9.52 4.64
CA PHE A 60 -4.65 8.68 4.01
C PHE A 60 -5.11 9.20 2.64
N ASP A 61 -4.62 10.37 2.21
CA ASP A 61 -5.05 11.04 0.97
C ASP A 61 -4.26 10.54 -0.25
N ALA A 62 -4.24 9.23 -0.45
CA ALA A 62 -3.71 8.61 -1.67
C ALA A 62 -4.83 8.39 -2.69
N GLN A 63 -4.54 8.65 -3.96
CA GLN A 63 -5.45 8.25 -5.04
C GLN A 63 -5.05 6.89 -5.58
N TYR A 64 -6.07 6.10 -5.94
CA TYR A 64 -5.90 4.76 -6.48
C TYR A 64 -6.65 4.67 -7.81
N LEU A 65 -5.95 4.23 -8.85
CA LEU A 65 -6.57 3.71 -10.05
C LEU A 65 -6.59 2.18 -9.94
N HIS A 66 -7.79 1.62 -9.84
CA HIS A 66 -8.02 0.18 -9.77
C HIS A 66 -8.44 -0.34 -11.14
N ILE A 67 -7.75 -1.36 -11.60
CA ILE A 67 -8.05 -2.08 -12.82
C ILE A 67 -8.31 -3.52 -12.41
N SER A 68 -9.54 -3.98 -12.62
CA SER A 68 -9.97 -5.32 -12.24
C SER A 68 -9.97 -6.28 -13.42
N ASN A 69 -10.08 -7.58 -13.10
CA ASN A 69 -10.11 -8.68 -14.07
C ASN A 69 -8.89 -8.69 -15.01
N VAL A 70 -7.73 -8.28 -14.51
CA VAL A 70 -6.47 -8.36 -15.24
C VAL A 70 -5.99 -9.81 -15.19
N SER A 71 -5.62 -10.37 -16.34
CA SER A 71 -5.10 -11.73 -16.43
C SER A 71 -4.08 -11.85 -17.55
N GLY A 72 -3.19 -12.84 -17.44
CA GLY A 72 -2.14 -13.09 -18.43
C GLY A 72 -0.96 -12.11 -18.36
N ALA A 73 0.05 -12.36 -19.18
CA ALA A 73 1.24 -11.50 -19.22
C ALA A 73 0.93 -10.18 -19.95
N PHE A 74 1.31 -9.06 -19.34
CA PHE A 74 1.14 -7.73 -19.93
C PHE A 74 2.36 -6.84 -19.62
N THR A 75 2.48 -5.77 -20.38
CA THR A 75 3.41 -4.66 -20.14
C THR A 75 2.61 -3.41 -19.84
N LEU A 76 2.91 -2.77 -18.70
CA LEU A 76 2.40 -1.44 -18.37
C LEU A 76 3.46 -0.40 -18.71
N THR A 77 3.11 0.57 -19.55
CA THR A 77 3.95 1.73 -19.87
C THR A 77 3.25 3.03 -19.49
N GLY A 78 4.03 4.08 -19.30
CA GLY A 78 3.50 5.40 -18.98
C GLY A 78 4.59 6.38 -18.57
N GLN A 79 4.16 7.59 -18.22
CA GLN A 79 5.03 8.67 -17.81
C GLN A 79 4.66 9.16 -16.42
N SER A 80 5.65 9.26 -15.53
CA SER A 80 5.48 9.85 -14.21
C SER A 80 6.08 11.25 -14.21
N THR A 81 5.27 12.26 -13.92
CA THR A 81 5.70 13.64 -13.73
C THR A 81 5.48 14.00 -12.27
N MET A 82 6.56 14.32 -11.57
CA MET A 82 6.54 14.79 -10.19
C MET A 82 6.99 16.24 -10.13
N THR A 83 6.21 17.08 -9.48
CA THR A 83 6.57 18.47 -9.19
C THR A 83 6.71 18.67 -7.69
N MET A 84 7.70 19.44 -7.29
CA MET A 84 7.98 19.77 -5.90
C MET A 84 8.73 21.10 -5.83
N SER A 85 8.50 21.89 -4.78
CA SER A 85 9.34 23.06 -4.53
C SER A 85 10.68 22.64 -3.91
N VAL A 86 11.74 23.41 -4.23
CA VAL A 86 13.10 23.12 -3.75
C VAL A 86 13.17 23.16 -2.21
N GLU A 87 12.47 24.11 -1.60
CA GLU A 87 12.38 24.29 -0.14
C GLU A 87 11.62 23.15 0.57
N ASN A 88 10.74 22.45 -0.15
CA ASN A 88 9.89 21.39 0.40
C ASN A 88 10.11 20.06 -0.32
N ARG A 89 11.37 19.72 -0.59
CA ARG A 89 11.72 18.42 -1.17
C ARG A 89 11.10 17.27 -0.35
N PRO A 90 10.23 16.44 -0.92
CA PRO A 90 9.58 15.35 -0.21
C PRO A 90 10.60 14.28 0.17
N THR A 91 10.53 13.81 1.41
CA THR A 91 11.28 12.65 1.91
C THR A 91 10.29 11.56 2.35
N GLN A 92 10.77 10.33 2.56
CA GLN A 92 9.94 9.23 3.09
C GLN A 92 8.70 8.91 2.23
N SER A 93 8.83 8.93 0.90
CA SER A 93 7.73 8.62 -0.02
C SER A 93 6.50 9.53 0.10
N ARG A 94 6.68 10.76 0.63
CA ARG A 94 5.62 11.78 0.65
C ARG A 94 5.26 12.33 -0.74
N LEU A 95 6.07 12.03 -1.74
CA LEU A 95 5.72 12.18 -3.15
C LEU A 95 6.18 10.94 -3.88
N ALA A 96 5.25 10.08 -4.25
CA ALA A 96 5.55 8.77 -4.82
C ALA A 96 4.36 8.22 -5.61
N TYR A 97 4.67 7.25 -6.46
CA TYR A 97 3.69 6.31 -6.98
C TYR A 97 4.09 4.89 -6.61
N GLN A 98 3.11 3.99 -6.62
CA GLN A 98 3.31 2.57 -6.47
C GLN A 98 2.43 1.83 -7.47
N VAL A 99 2.99 0.80 -8.09
CA VAL A 99 2.25 -0.16 -8.90
C VAL A 99 2.18 -1.45 -8.08
N LYS A 100 0.97 -1.98 -7.89
CA LYS A 100 0.75 -3.18 -7.10
C LYS A 100 -0.15 -4.14 -7.86
N LEU A 101 0.33 -5.37 -8.04
CA LEU A 101 -0.51 -6.50 -8.39
C LEU A 101 -1.08 -7.09 -7.10
N VAL A 102 -2.38 -7.35 -7.10
CA VAL A 102 -3.07 -7.96 -5.97
C VAL A 102 -3.42 -9.39 -6.35
N ALA A 103 -3.05 -10.31 -5.48
CA ALA A 103 -3.32 -11.72 -5.68
C ALA A 103 -4.82 -11.94 -5.82
N GLY A 104 -5.23 -12.66 -6.86
CA GLY A 104 -6.61 -13.08 -7.01
C GLY A 104 -6.88 -14.17 -5.98
N GLU A 105 -7.91 -13.99 -5.15
CA GLU A 105 -8.37 -15.08 -4.30
C GLU A 105 -8.79 -16.24 -5.21
N PRO A 106 -8.25 -17.47 -5.03
CA PRO A 106 -8.72 -18.62 -5.77
C PRO A 106 -10.16 -18.97 -5.34
N GLY A 107 -11.13 -18.54 -6.14
CA GLY A 107 -12.55 -18.91 -6.04
C GLY A 107 -13.36 -18.16 -4.97
N ASP A 108 -14.54 -17.66 -5.36
CA ASP A 108 -15.73 -17.26 -4.57
C ASP A 108 -15.53 -16.66 -3.15
N LYS A 109 -14.42 -16.00 -2.88
CA LYS A 109 -14.21 -15.27 -1.63
C LYS A 109 -14.30 -13.76 -1.86
N PRO A 110 -15.01 -13.03 -0.99
CA PRO A 110 -15.15 -11.59 -1.10
C PRO A 110 -13.76 -10.92 -1.04
N PRO A 111 -13.59 -9.75 -1.69
CA PRO A 111 -12.30 -9.08 -1.79
C PRO A 111 -11.72 -8.83 -0.40
N VAL A 112 -10.47 -9.27 -0.19
CA VAL A 112 -9.76 -9.04 1.06
C VAL A 112 -9.34 -7.58 1.09
N ASP A 113 -9.89 -6.82 2.04
CA ASP A 113 -9.45 -5.46 2.37
C ASP A 113 -7.94 -5.46 2.60
N VAL A 114 -7.19 -4.88 1.65
CA VAL A 114 -5.75 -4.75 1.72
C VAL A 114 -5.43 -3.74 2.83
N PRO A 115 -4.86 -4.15 3.98
CA PRO A 115 -4.49 -3.19 5.01
C PRO A 115 -3.35 -2.33 4.49
N GLU A 116 -3.49 -1.01 4.59
CA GLU A 116 -2.37 -0.10 4.34
C GLU A 116 -1.18 -0.48 5.23
N PRO A 117 0.07 -0.42 4.73
CA PRO A 117 1.25 -0.81 5.49
C PRO A 117 1.50 0.19 6.63
N ALA A 118 0.88 -0.08 7.78
CA ALA A 118 1.21 0.50 9.08
C ALA A 118 0.86 -0.42 10.27
N THR A 119 0.13 -1.53 10.07
CA THR A 119 -0.40 -2.35 11.19
C THR A 119 0.23 -3.74 11.35
N MET A 120 1.19 -4.13 10.50
CA MET A 120 1.88 -5.44 10.60
C MET A 120 3.10 -5.43 11.53
N SER A 121 3.02 -4.74 12.68
CA SER A 121 4.17 -4.55 13.59
C SER A 121 4.03 -5.23 14.97
N VAL A 122 3.06 -6.13 15.21
CA VAL A 122 2.79 -6.57 16.61
C VAL A 122 2.66 -8.09 16.86
N PHE A 123 2.62 -8.97 15.84
CA PHE A 123 2.36 -10.41 16.07
C PHE A 123 3.55 -11.36 15.82
N SER A 124 4.75 -11.02 16.27
CA SER A 124 5.88 -11.98 16.26
C SER A 124 6.74 -11.99 17.52
N LEU A 125 6.27 -11.44 18.63
CA LEU A 125 6.91 -11.63 19.95
C LEU A 125 6.16 -12.66 20.79
N GLY A 126 6.49 -13.94 20.55
CA GLY A 126 6.74 -14.92 21.60
C GLY A 126 5.59 -15.39 22.49
N PHE A 127 4.67 -16.19 21.95
CA PHE A 127 3.81 -17.09 22.76
C PHE A 127 4.57 -18.37 23.17
N MET A 128 5.59 -18.24 24.02
CA MET A 128 6.14 -19.41 24.73
C MET A 128 6.51 -19.00 26.16
N GLY A 129 5.61 -19.30 27.11
CA GLY A 129 5.94 -19.19 28.53
C GLY A 129 4.79 -18.86 29.47
N LEU A 130 3.58 -19.39 29.26
CA LEU A 130 2.57 -19.39 30.32
C LEU A 130 1.96 -20.78 30.41
N VAL A 131 2.47 -21.59 31.33
CA VAL A 131 1.70 -22.45 32.28
C VAL A 131 2.72 -23.06 33.24
N LEU A 132 2.74 -22.63 34.50
CA LEU A 132 2.76 -23.53 35.65
C LEU A 132 2.18 -22.80 36.88
N THR A 133 0.99 -23.23 37.28
CA THR A 133 0.48 -23.38 38.67
C THR A 133 0.39 -22.11 39.54
N GLY A 134 -0.76 -21.68 40.07
CA GLY A 134 -1.85 -22.47 40.60
C GLY A 134 -1.84 -22.45 42.14
N THR A 135 -2.70 -21.60 42.70
CA THR A 135 -3.26 -21.66 44.07
C THR A 135 -2.39 -21.27 45.28
N ARG A 136 -2.78 -20.19 45.97
CA ARG A 136 -3.59 -20.26 47.21
C ARG A 136 -3.87 -18.86 47.75
N ARG A 137 -5.14 -18.44 47.67
CA ARG A 137 -5.73 -17.52 48.64
C ARG A 137 -5.81 -18.25 49.98
N ARG A 138 -5.28 -17.68 51.06
CA ARG A 138 -5.89 -17.80 52.40
C ARG A 138 -5.67 -16.51 53.18
N HIS A 139 -6.81 -15.93 53.58
CA HIS A 139 -6.96 -14.96 54.64
C HIS A 139 -6.33 -15.47 55.96
N GLN A 140 -5.82 -14.51 56.73
CA GLN A 140 -5.75 -14.42 58.20
C GLN A 140 -5.42 -15.68 59.01
N LEU A 141 -4.32 -15.60 59.77
CA LEU A 141 -4.22 -15.99 61.19
C LEU A 141 -2.94 -15.32 61.75
N GLY A 142 -3.05 -14.64 62.88
CA GLY A 142 -2.02 -13.77 63.43
C GLY A 142 -0.86 -14.47 64.15
N VAL A 143 -0.12 -13.65 64.91
CA VAL A 143 0.54 -13.89 66.21
C VAL A 143 1.96 -13.27 66.27
N GLN A 144 2.08 -12.31 67.20
CA GLN A 144 3.22 -11.91 68.06
C GLN A 144 4.52 -11.38 67.46
N ARG A 145 4.83 -10.13 67.81
CA ARG A 145 5.90 -9.82 68.79
C ARG A 145 5.53 -8.58 69.59
#